data_AF-D3S415-F1
#
_entry.id   AF-D3S415-F1
#
_cell.length_a   1.000
_cell.length_b   1.000
_cell.length_c   1.000
_cell.angle_alpha   90.00
_cell.angle_beta   90.00
_cell.angle_gamma   90.00
#
_symmetry.space_group_name_H-M   'P 1'
#
loop_
_entity.id
_entity.type
_entity.pdbx_description
1 polymer ?
#
loop_
_entity_poly.entity_id
_entity_poly.type
_entity_poly.pdbx_seq_one_letter_code
_entity_poly.pdbx_strand_id
1 'polypeptide(L)'
;MDNTYKYLDSEYLKKLLEVVSKNHYQMLLISEPENLDLNPKSKKLKEEIIDWITKNGGKYYDISQIVVELLEEDISSVEIGLKLNDIIYDIISKNSGIPEPIIFDNVGLLFSKDFGGLEPIRTFKYHSRTHPIVLFVPLKLNKLRQTATFGNPGDEDYRSDIDISEIICVELKEMMADG
;
A
#
# COMPACT_ATOMS: atom_id res chain seq x y z
N MET A 1 13.98 -23.91 -10.97
CA MET A 1 13.17 -22.75 -10.56
C MET A 1 12.34 -23.22 -9.39
N ASP A 2 12.60 -22.68 -8.21
CA ASP A 2 11.93 -23.10 -6.99
C ASP A 2 10.45 -22.70 -7.09
N ASN A 3 9.57 -23.69 -7.06
CA ASN A 3 8.13 -23.53 -7.33
C ASN A 3 7.39 -23.03 -6.07
N THR A 4 7.97 -22.04 -5.38
CA THR A 4 7.52 -21.61 -4.04
C THR A 4 6.29 -20.72 -4.09
N TYR A 5 6.09 -19.98 -5.18
CA TYR A 5 4.96 -19.05 -5.35
C TYR A 5 4.09 -19.51 -6.51
N LYS A 6 2.83 -19.83 -6.21
CA LYS A 6 1.92 -20.46 -7.16
C LYS A 6 1.21 -19.45 -8.04
N TYR A 7 0.96 -18.25 -7.53
CA TYR A 7 0.17 -17.22 -8.18
C TYR A 7 1.01 -16.01 -8.58
N LEU A 8 2.14 -15.76 -7.94
CA LEU A 8 2.98 -14.58 -8.18
C LEU A 8 3.94 -14.76 -9.37
N ASP A 9 3.90 -13.81 -10.32
CA ASP A 9 5.03 -13.57 -11.23
C ASP A 9 6.14 -12.80 -10.48
N SER A 10 7.06 -13.56 -9.88
CA SER A 10 8.17 -12.98 -9.11
C SER A 10 9.16 -12.18 -9.96
N GLU A 11 9.31 -12.50 -11.25
CA GLU A 11 10.20 -11.76 -12.15
C GLU A 11 9.59 -10.41 -12.52
N TYR A 12 8.27 -10.37 -12.74
CA TYR A 12 7.55 -9.12 -12.92
C TYR A 12 7.62 -8.23 -11.68
N LEU A 13 7.35 -8.77 -10.48
CA LEU A 13 7.48 -8.03 -9.22
C LEU A 13 8.90 -7.47 -9.04
N LYS A 14 9.93 -8.28 -9.29
CA LYS A 14 11.33 -7.84 -9.19
C LYS A 14 11.62 -6.67 -10.12
N LYS A 15 11.25 -6.78 -11.40
CA LYS A 15 11.42 -5.69 -12.38
C LYS A 15 10.69 -4.42 -11.94
N LEU A 16 9.48 -4.56 -11.41
CA LEU A 16 8.67 -3.46 -10.93
C LEU A 16 9.38 -2.72 -9.77
N LEU A 17 9.88 -3.45 -8.78
CA LEU A 17 10.64 -2.88 -7.66
C LEU A 17 11.96 -2.22 -8.10
N GLU A 18 12.63 -2.75 -9.13
CA GLU A 18 13.81 -2.11 -9.72
C GLU A 18 13.47 -0.77 -10.42
N VAL A 19 12.29 -0.65 -11.02
CA VAL A 19 11.82 0.63 -11.60
C VAL A 19 11.43 1.60 -10.48
N VAL A 20 10.76 1.10 -9.44
CA VAL A 20 10.35 1.87 -8.26
C VAL A 20 11.56 2.50 -7.57
N SER A 21 12.61 1.73 -7.26
CA SER A 21 13.81 2.26 -6.59
C SER A 21 14.55 3.35 -7.39
N LYS A 22 14.33 3.43 -8.72
CA LYS A 22 14.91 4.47 -9.60
C LYS A 22 13.98 5.67 -9.83
N ASN A 23 12.70 5.56 -9.44
CA ASN A 23 11.72 6.62 -9.60
C ASN A 23 11.87 7.68 -8.49
N HIS A 24 11.57 8.95 -8.79
CA HIS A 24 11.72 10.04 -7.82
C HIS A 24 10.96 9.82 -6.52
N TYR A 25 9.76 9.23 -6.59
CA TYR A 25 8.92 9.00 -5.42
C TYR A 25 9.07 7.59 -4.86
N GLN A 26 9.89 6.70 -5.42
CA GLN A 26 10.12 5.32 -4.99
C GLN A 26 8.92 4.59 -4.37
N MET A 27 7.73 4.79 -4.94
CA MET A 27 6.49 4.25 -4.40
C MET A 27 5.78 3.38 -5.42
N LEU A 28 5.43 2.18 -4.99
CA LEU A 28 4.59 1.24 -5.70
C LEU A 28 3.23 1.18 -5.02
N LEU A 29 2.17 1.55 -5.73
CA LEU A 29 0.80 1.29 -5.30
C LEU A 29 0.28 0.04 -5.99
N ILE A 30 -0.12 -0.95 -5.19
CA ILE A 30 -0.80 -2.15 -5.64
C ILE A 30 -2.29 -2.01 -5.31
N SER A 31 -3.08 -1.84 -6.35
CA SER A 31 -4.51 -1.66 -6.27
C SER A 31 -5.21 -3.00 -6.04
N GLU A 32 -5.92 -3.10 -4.93
CA GLU A 32 -6.63 -4.30 -4.52
C GLU A 32 -8.09 -4.29 -5.02
N PRO A 33 -8.66 -5.46 -5.35
CA PRO A 33 -10.09 -5.54 -5.58
C PRO A 33 -10.84 -5.28 -4.26
N GLU A 34 -11.96 -4.55 -4.34
CA GLU A 34 -12.84 -4.23 -3.20
C GLU A 34 -13.32 -5.48 -2.44
N ASN A 35 -13.44 -6.62 -3.12
CA ASN A 35 -13.86 -7.90 -2.56
C ASN A 35 -12.68 -8.88 -2.38
N LEU A 36 -11.51 -8.39 -1.98
CA LEU A 36 -10.29 -9.19 -1.83
C LEU A 36 -10.52 -10.46 -0.99
N ASP A 37 -11.21 -10.33 0.15
CA ASP A 37 -11.47 -11.47 1.05
C ASP A 37 -12.40 -12.54 0.47
N LEU A 38 -13.22 -12.17 -0.52
CA LEU A 38 -14.09 -13.11 -1.24
C LEU A 38 -13.38 -13.77 -2.43
N ASN A 39 -12.13 -13.37 -2.73
CA ASN A 39 -11.34 -13.92 -3.82
C ASN A 39 -10.07 -14.61 -3.29
N PRO A 40 -10.13 -15.93 -3.03
CA PRO A 40 -9.01 -16.69 -2.46
C PRO A 40 -7.72 -16.59 -3.29
N LYS A 41 -7.82 -16.48 -4.62
CA LYS A 41 -6.64 -16.35 -5.48
C LYS A 41 -5.96 -14.99 -5.30
N SER A 42 -6.73 -13.91 -5.27
CA SER A 42 -6.18 -12.56 -5.07
C SER A 42 -5.60 -12.40 -3.66
N LYS A 43 -6.30 -12.92 -2.65
CA LYS A 43 -5.80 -12.98 -1.27
C LYS A 43 -4.47 -13.74 -1.21
N LYS A 44 -4.40 -14.93 -1.85
CA LYS A 44 -3.17 -15.71 -1.86
C LYS A 44 -2.04 -15.03 -2.60
N LEU A 45 -2.33 -14.35 -3.71
CA LEU A 45 -1.34 -13.56 -4.44
C LEU A 45 -0.74 -12.45 -3.58
N LYS A 46 -1.58 -11.70 -2.85
CA LYS A 46 -1.11 -10.67 -1.92
C LYS A 46 -0.19 -11.26 -0.85
N GLU A 47 -0.59 -12.37 -0.23
CA GLU A 47 0.26 -13.10 0.72
C GLU A 47 1.61 -13.50 0.11
N GLU A 48 1.61 -14.01 -1.13
CA GLU A 48 2.83 -14.37 -1.85
C GLU A 48 3.73 -13.17 -2.15
N ILE A 49 3.16 -12.00 -2.50
CA ILE A 49 3.93 -10.77 -2.70
C ILE A 49 4.60 -10.33 -1.38
N ILE A 50 3.84 -10.33 -0.29
CA ILE A 50 4.35 -9.96 1.05
C ILE A 50 5.47 -10.93 1.48
N ASP A 51 5.23 -12.23 1.35
CA ASP A 51 6.20 -13.27 1.68
C ASP A 51 7.47 -13.15 0.82
N TRP A 52 7.33 -12.90 -0.48
CA TRP A 52 8.47 -12.71 -1.37
C TRP A 52 9.32 -11.50 -0.96
N ILE A 53 8.70 -10.34 -0.74
CA ILE A 53 9.43 -9.11 -0.37
C ILE A 53 10.12 -9.27 0.99
N THR A 54 9.41 -9.83 1.98
CA THR A 54 9.96 -10.01 3.35
C THR A 54 11.07 -11.06 3.40
N LYS A 55 10.97 -12.17 2.66
CA LYS A 55 12.06 -13.15 2.50
C LYS A 55 13.30 -12.55 1.84
N ASN A 56 13.13 -11.52 1.03
CA ASN A 56 14.23 -10.77 0.41
C ASN A 56 14.66 -9.54 1.23
N GLY A 57 14.33 -9.49 2.52
CA GLY A 57 14.84 -8.49 3.48
C GLY A 57 13.93 -7.28 3.70
N GLY A 58 12.84 -7.16 2.94
CA GLY A 58 11.85 -6.10 3.14
C GLY A 58 11.12 -6.20 4.48
N LYS A 59 10.40 -5.13 4.83
CA LYS A 59 9.61 -5.04 6.07
C LYS A 59 8.12 -4.96 5.76
N TYR A 60 7.29 -5.47 6.65
CA TYR A 60 5.83 -5.47 6.53
C TYR A 60 5.21 -4.83 7.76
N TYR A 61 4.27 -3.91 7.52
CA TYR A 61 3.48 -3.24 8.54
C TYR A 61 2.00 -3.27 8.14
N ASP A 62 1.15 -3.73 9.06
CA ASP A 62 -0.29 -3.73 8.91
C ASP A 62 -0.87 -2.49 9.62
N ILE A 63 -1.44 -1.56 8.86
CA ILE A 63 -2.02 -0.33 9.41
C ILE A 63 -3.17 -0.65 10.38
N SER A 64 -3.91 -1.73 10.17
CA SER A 64 -5.02 -2.10 11.06
C SER A 64 -4.56 -2.39 12.49
N GLN A 65 -3.38 -3.00 12.65
CA GLN A 65 -2.81 -3.29 13.98
C GLN A 65 -2.43 -2.00 14.71
N ILE A 66 -1.80 -1.06 13.99
CA ILE A 66 -1.43 0.26 14.53
C ILE A 66 -2.68 1.05 14.93
N VAL A 67 -3.72 1.01 14.11
CA VAL A 67 -4.99 1.69 14.37
C VAL A 67 -5.68 1.12 15.62
N VAL A 68 -5.70 -0.21 15.79
CA VAL A 68 -6.31 -0.85 16.97
C VAL A 68 -5.63 -0.37 18.26
N GLU A 69 -4.31 -0.28 18.29
CA GLU A 69 -3.56 0.23 19.46
C GLU A 69 -3.93 1.69 19.80
N LEU A 70 -4.15 2.53 18.79
CA LEU A 70 -4.54 3.93 19.00
C LEU A 70 -6.00 4.10 19.42
N LEU A 71 -6.89 3.19 19.02
CA LEU A 71 -8.30 3.21 19.42
C LEU A 71 -8.50 2.84 20.90
N GLU A 72 -7.52 2.20 21.53
CA GLU A 72 -7.52 1.96 22.97
C GLU A 72 -7.25 3.24 23.78
N GLU A 73 -6.82 4.32 23.12
CA GLU A 73 -6.59 5.62 23.74
C GLU A 73 -7.85 6.51 23.71
N ASP A 74 -8.11 7.22 24.80
CA ASP A 74 -9.21 8.20 24.90
C ASP A 74 -8.82 9.54 24.26
N ILE A 75 -8.70 9.55 22.92
CA ILE A 75 -8.29 10.71 22.11
C ILE A 75 -9.23 10.94 20.92
N SER A 76 -9.22 12.15 20.38
CA SER A 76 -10.05 12.50 19.21
C SER A 76 -9.52 11.88 17.91
N SER A 77 -10.38 11.74 16.90
CA SER A 77 -9.99 11.22 15.58
C SER A 77 -8.90 12.05 14.88
N VAL A 78 -8.87 13.36 15.13
CA VAL A 78 -7.80 14.24 14.64
C VAL A 78 -6.46 13.89 15.29
N GLU A 79 -6.46 13.64 16.59
CA GLU A 79 -5.25 13.20 17.32
C GLU A 79 -4.80 11.81 16.87
N ILE A 80 -5.73 10.88 16.60
CA ILE A 80 -5.42 9.58 16.00
C ILE A 80 -4.71 9.78 14.66
N GLY A 81 -5.24 10.63 13.77
CA GLY A 81 -4.63 10.92 12.47
C GLY A 81 -3.22 11.49 12.58
N LEU A 82 -2.98 12.40 13.52
CA LEU A 82 -1.64 12.95 13.78
C LEU A 82 -0.68 11.87 14.27
N LYS A 83 -1.10 11.05 15.25
CA LYS A 83 -0.29 9.94 15.77
C LYS A 83 0.00 8.89 14.71
N LEU A 84 -0.97 8.53 13.87
CA LEU A 84 -0.77 7.62 12.75
C LEU A 84 0.29 8.17 11.80
N ASN A 85 0.19 9.44 11.44
CA ASN A 85 1.18 10.07 10.57
C ASN A 85 2.59 10.05 11.19
N ASP A 86 2.71 10.33 12.49
CA ASP A 86 3.99 10.27 13.20
C ASP A 86 4.55 8.85 13.28
N ILE A 87 3.72 7.84 13.56
CA ILE A 87 4.13 6.43 13.59
C ILE A 87 4.61 5.97 12.20
N ILE A 88 3.89 6.32 11.14
CA ILE A 88 4.27 6.01 9.76
C ILE A 88 5.62 6.66 9.43
N TYR A 89 5.79 7.94 9.78
CA TYR A 89 7.05 8.66 9.59
C TYR A 89 8.21 7.97 10.32
N ASP A 90 7.99 7.59 11.57
CA ASP A 90 8.96 6.92 12.41
C ASP A 90 9.38 5.56 11.85
N ILE A 91 8.41 4.77 11.37
CA ILE A 91 8.67 3.49 10.70
C ILE A 91 9.58 3.71 9.49
N ILE A 92 9.24 4.65 8.62
CA ILE A 92 10.01 4.89 7.38
C ILE A 92 11.40 5.41 7.72
N SER A 93 11.51 6.36 8.65
CA SER A 93 12.77 6.97 9.08
C SER A 93 13.74 5.93 9.67
N LYS A 94 13.26 5.05 10.55
CA LYS A 94 14.06 3.97 11.17
C LYS A 94 14.60 2.96 10.14
N ASN A 95 13.97 2.87 8.98
CA ASN A 95 14.34 1.96 7.89
C ASN A 95 15.05 2.67 6.72
N SER A 96 15.26 3.98 6.76
CA SER A 96 15.87 4.76 5.64
C SER A 96 17.27 4.31 5.19
N GLY A 97 17.95 3.45 5.96
CA GLY A 97 19.27 2.89 5.63
C GLY A 97 19.27 1.50 4.99
N ILE A 98 18.10 0.84 4.85
CA ILE A 98 18.02 -0.45 4.13
C ILE A 98 17.63 -0.18 2.66
N PRO A 99 18.12 -0.98 1.70
CA PRO A 99 17.71 -0.83 0.29
C PRO A 99 16.39 -1.55 -0.02
N GLU A 100 15.97 -2.50 0.81
CA GLU A 100 14.77 -3.31 0.60
C GLU A 100 13.48 -2.53 0.90
N PRO A 101 12.36 -2.79 0.20
CA PRO A 101 11.13 -2.03 0.39
C PRO A 101 10.44 -2.25 1.75
N ILE A 102 9.69 -1.23 2.18
CA ILE A 102 8.70 -1.34 3.25
C ILE A 102 7.31 -1.50 2.64
N ILE A 103 6.58 -2.50 3.12
CA ILE A 103 5.19 -2.76 2.74
C ILE A 103 4.28 -2.18 3.82
N PHE A 104 3.29 -1.40 3.39
CA PHE A 104 2.14 -1.03 4.21
C PHE A 104 0.88 -1.67 3.65
N ASP A 105 0.16 -2.36 4.52
CA ASP A 105 -1.10 -3.03 4.20
C ASP A 105 -2.28 -2.39 4.95
N ASN A 106 -3.50 -2.65 4.47
CA ASN A 106 -4.75 -2.09 4.98
C ASN A 106 -4.74 -0.55 4.99
N VAL A 107 -4.00 0.04 4.05
CA VAL A 107 -3.79 1.49 3.94
C VAL A 107 -5.09 2.23 3.61
N GLY A 108 -6.07 1.54 3.03
CA GLY A 108 -7.41 2.08 2.81
C GLY A 108 -8.09 2.61 4.08
N LEU A 109 -7.73 2.10 5.27
CA LEU A 109 -8.24 2.61 6.54
C LEU A 109 -7.94 4.10 6.71
N LEU A 110 -6.79 4.58 6.26
CA LEU A 110 -6.37 5.97 6.46
C LEU A 110 -7.32 6.99 5.84
N PHE A 111 -8.11 6.62 4.81
CA PHE A 111 -9.13 7.50 4.25
C PHE A 111 -10.27 7.82 5.22
N SER A 112 -10.46 6.99 6.25
CA SER A 112 -11.56 7.12 7.18
C SER A 112 -11.43 8.34 8.08
N LYS A 113 -12.52 9.07 8.25
CA LYS A 113 -12.57 10.21 9.17
C LYS A 113 -12.32 9.82 10.62
N ASP A 114 -12.62 8.57 10.99
CA ASP A 114 -12.34 8.03 12.33
C ASP A 114 -10.83 8.00 12.62
N PHE A 115 -10.01 7.95 11.56
CA PHE A 115 -8.54 7.96 11.62
C PHE A 115 -7.94 9.26 11.08
N GLY A 116 -8.72 10.35 11.12
CA GLY A 116 -8.28 11.69 10.71
C GLY A 116 -8.41 11.99 9.22
N GLY A 117 -8.90 11.04 8.40
CA GLY A 117 -9.19 11.25 6.98
C GLY A 117 -7.94 11.55 6.14
N LEU A 118 -6.83 10.88 6.45
CA LEU A 118 -5.56 11.03 5.74
C LEU A 118 -5.70 10.56 4.28
N GLU A 119 -5.06 11.27 3.36
CA GLU A 119 -4.94 10.82 1.97
C GLU A 119 -3.63 10.01 1.85
N PRO A 120 -3.68 8.68 1.73
CA PRO A 120 -2.50 7.84 1.86
C PRO A 120 -1.41 8.17 0.85
N ILE A 121 -1.78 8.43 -0.40
CA ILE A 121 -0.79 8.65 -1.46
C ILE A 121 0.06 9.87 -1.09
N ARG A 122 -0.57 10.96 -0.67
CA ARG A 122 0.11 12.16 -0.19
C ARG A 122 0.91 11.91 1.08
N THR A 123 0.38 11.15 2.04
CA THR A 123 1.07 10.80 3.29
C THR A 123 2.38 10.07 3.01
N PHE A 124 2.36 9.03 2.16
CA PHE A 124 3.55 8.21 1.89
C PHE A 124 4.50 8.85 0.89
N LYS A 125 4.00 9.61 -0.08
CA LYS A 125 4.79 10.16 -1.20
C LYS A 125 5.95 11.07 -0.77
N TYR A 126 5.80 11.81 0.33
CA TYR A 126 6.91 12.64 0.83
C TYR A 126 8.04 11.77 1.39
N HIS A 127 7.69 10.69 2.10
CA HIS A 127 8.63 9.82 2.80
C HIS A 127 9.25 8.76 1.90
N SER A 128 8.54 8.33 0.86
CA SER A 128 9.02 7.34 -0.11
C SER A 128 10.18 7.86 -0.98
N ARG A 129 10.44 9.17 -1.01
CA ARG A 129 11.62 9.74 -1.70
C ARG A 129 12.96 9.22 -1.19
N THR A 130 13.01 8.82 0.07
CA THR A 130 14.24 8.34 0.72
C THR A 130 14.31 6.83 0.81
N HIS A 131 13.22 6.11 0.50
CA HIS A 131 13.15 4.69 0.74
C HIS A 131 12.01 4.04 -0.07
N PRO A 132 12.22 2.89 -0.74
CA PRO A 132 11.16 2.24 -1.50
C PRO A 132 9.97 1.82 -0.63
N ILE A 133 8.76 2.18 -1.05
CA ILE A 133 7.52 1.83 -0.34
C ILE A 133 6.56 1.09 -1.28
N VAL A 134 5.93 0.03 -0.76
CA VAL A 134 4.85 -0.70 -1.41
C VAL A 134 3.57 -0.50 -0.59
N LEU A 135 2.51 -0.02 -1.23
CA LEU A 135 1.20 0.18 -0.60
C LEU A 135 0.17 -0.77 -1.19
N PHE A 136 -0.59 -1.45 -0.33
CA PHE A 136 -1.81 -2.16 -0.71
C PHE A 136 -3.03 -1.29 -0.41
N VAL A 137 -3.79 -0.92 -1.44
CA VAL A 137 -4.93 0.00 -1.31
C VAL A 137 -6.09 -0.46 -2.19
N PRO A 138 -7.33 -0.55 -1.68
CA PRO A 138 -8.49 -0.97 -2.47
C PRO A 138 -9.01 0.18 -3.34
N LEU A 139 -8.29 0.49 -4.42
CA LEU A 139 -8.63 1.55 -5.37
C LEU A 139 -9.26 0.98 -6.65
N LYS A 140 -10.11 1.80 -7.28
CA LYS A 140 -10.58 1.62 -8.65
C LYS A 140 -9.75 2.54 -9.55
N LEU A 141 -8.83 1.97 -10.32
CA LEU A 141 -7.90 2.73 -11.17
C LEU A 141 -8.56 3.21 -12.47
N ASN A 142 -8.29 4.46 -12.84
CA ASN A 142 -8.53 5.01 -14.16
C ASN A 142 -7.19 5.32 -14.84
N LYS A 143 -6.63 4.31 -15.51
CA LYS A 143 -5.31 4.40 -16.17
C LYS A 143 -5.26 5.47 -17.27
N LEU A 144 -6.38 5.78 -17.93
CA LEU A 144 -6.44 6.81 -18.98
C LEU A 144 -6.30 8.22 -18.42
N ARG A 145 -6.93 8.49 -17.27
CA ARG A 145 -6.86 9.80 -16.60
C ARG A 145 -5.75 9.91 -15.56
N GLN A 146 -5.03 8.80 -15.30
CA GLN A 146 -4.08 8.68 -14.21
C GLN A 146 -4.69 9.09 -12.86
N THR A 147 -5.92 8.64 -12.62
CA THR A 147 -6.63 8.86 -11.36
C THR A 147 -7.13 7.57 -10.75
N ALA A 148 -7.53 7.62 -9.49
CA ALA A 148 -8.15 6.51 -8.77
C ALA A 148 -9.35 6.95 -7.95
N THR A 149 -10.18 5.98 -7.57
CA THR A 149 -11.34 6.16 -6.70
C THR A 149 -11.27 5.17 -5.54
N PHE A 150 -11.55 5.64 -4.32
CA PHE A 150 -11.71 4.82 -3.13
C PHE A 150 -13.17 4.82 -2.68
N GLY A 151 -13.69 3.64 -2.30
CA GLY A 151 -15.07 3.46 -1.86
C GLY A 151 -16.11 3.62 -2.98
N ASN A 152 -17.38 3.77 -2.59
CA ASN A 152 -18.50 3.98 -3.48
C ASN A 152 -19.16 5.36 -3.27
N PRO A 153 -19.75 5.96 -4.32
CA PRO A 153 -20.51 7.20 -4.17
C PRO A 153 -21.62 7.05 -3.11
N GLY A 154 -21.59 7.93 -2.11
CA GLY A 154 -22.52 7.90 -0.98
C GLY A 154 -21.89 7.39 0.32
N ASP A 155 -20.74 6.70 0.25
CA ASP A 155 -19.96 6.35 1.44
C ASP A 155 -19.32 7.61 2.03
N GLU A 156 -19.25 7.68 3.38
CA GLU A 156 -18.69 8.85 4.07
C GLU A 156 -17.20 9.07 3.74
N ASP A 157 -16.48 7.98 3.49
CA ASP A 157 -15.06 7.96 3.19
C ASP A 157 -14.77 7.94 1.68
N TYR A 158 -15.80 8.09 0.83
CA TYR A 158 -15.64 8.13 -0.62
C TYR A 158 -14.63 9.20 -1.05
N ARG A 159 -13.69 8.83 -1.92
CA ARG A 159 -12.73 9.75 -2.56
C ARG A 159 -12.67 9.44 -4.05
N SER A 160 -12.79 10.46 -4.88
CA SER A 160 -12.68 10.36 -6.34
C SER A 160 -11.56 11.22 -6.87
N ASP A 161 -11.12 10.92 -8.09
CA ASP A 161 -10.08 11.66 -8.82
C ASP A 161 -8.77 11.81 -8.00
N ILE A 162 -8.43 10.79 -7.20
CA ILE A 162 -7.15 10.71 -6.50
C ILE A 162 -6.06 10.67 -7.56
N ASP A 163 -5.15 11.64 -7.55
CA ASP A 163 -4.08 11.74 -8.53
C ASP A 163 -3.00 10.66 -8.28
N ILE A 164 -2.73 9.85 -9.30
CA ILE A 164 -1.72 8.80 -9.28
C ILE A 164 -0.67 8.98 -10.40
N SER A 165 -0.66 10.13 -11.08
CA SER A 165 0.20 10.39 -12.23
C SER A 165 1.70 10.34 -11.93
N GLU A 166 2.07 10.63 -10.69
CA GLU A 166 3.46 10.72 -10.26
C GLU A 166 4.00 9.42 -9.63
N ILE A 167 3.18 8.38 -9.50
CA ILE A 167 3.55 7.14 -8.80
C ILE A 167 3.40 5.92 -9.70
N ILE A 168 4.11 4.86 -9.39
CA ILE A 168 3.96 3.60 -10.13
C ILE A 168 2.78 2.86 -9.52
N CYS A 169 1.78 2.57 -10.33
CA CYS A 169 0.55 1.92 -9.88
C CYS A 169 0.24 0.71 -10.76
N VAL A 170 -0.10 -0.41 -10.13
CA VAL A 170 -0.53 -1.66 -10.80
C VAL A 170 -1.77 -2.22 -10.10
N GLU A 171 -2.62 -2.92 -10.84
CA GLU A 171 -3.65 -3.76 -10.23
C GLU A 171 -3.02 -5.07 -9.73
N LEU A 172 -3.45 -5.56 -8.57
CA LEU A 172 -2.96 -6.80 -7.99
C LEU A 172 -2.97 -7.98 -8.98
N LYS A 173 -4.03 -8.06 -9.80
CA LYS A 173 -4.19 -9.11 -10.83
C LYS A 173 -3.12 -9.09 -11.92
N GLU A 174 -2.47 -7.94 -12.17
CA GLU A 174 -1.39 -7.82 -13.16
C GLU A 174 -0.10 -8.48 -12.68
N MET A 175 -0.01 -8.84 -11.39
CA MET A 175 1.12 -9.55 -10.79
C MET A 175 0.91 -11.07 -10.77
N MET A 176 -0.19 -11.55 -11.37
CA MET A 176 -0.43 -12.98 -11.51
C MET A 176 0.53 -13.58 -12.53
N ALA A 177 1.13 -14.71 -12.19
CA ALA A 177 1.81 -15.55 -13.15
C ALA A 177 0.83 -16.02 -14.22
N ASP A 178 1.25 -15.95 -15.48
CA ASP A 178 0.54 -16.60 -16.58
C ASP A 178 0.48 -18.11 -16.28
N GLY A 179 -0.74 -18.65 -16.25
CA GLY A 179 -1.00 -20.07 -16.02
C GLY A 179 -0.78 -20.94 -17.25
#